data_AF-A0A382FKA4-F1
#
_entry.id   AF-A0A382FKA4-F1
#
_cell.length_a   1.000
_cell.length_b   1.000
_cell.length_c   1.000
_cell.angle_alpha   90.00
_cell.angle_beta   90.00
_cell.angle_gamma   90.00
#
_symmetry.space_group_name_H-M   'P 1'
#
loop_
_entity.id
_entity.type
_entity.pdbx_description
1 polymer ?
#
loop_
_entity_poly.entity_id
_entity_poly.type
_entity_poly.pdbx_seq_one_letter_code
_entity_poly.pdbx_strand_id
1 'polypeptide(L)' 'MEMEGYVISGIKVVNIFEENAASIEKMTNQMITDLHTKEKKILDLQVTGDNLILVLGEKK' A
#
# COMPACT_ATOMS: atom_id res chain seq x y z
N MET A 1 2.44 -17.17 3.30
CA MET A 1 1.34 -16.94 2.34
C MET A 1 1.98 -16.49 1.04
N GLU A 2 1.86 -17.29 -0.01
CA GLU A 2 2.36 -16.97 -1.35
C GLU A 2 1.22 -16.40 -2.19
N MET A 3 1.46 -15.26 -2.83
CA MET A 3 0.59 -14.70 -3.86
C MET A 3 1.40 -14.67 -5.16
N GLU A 4 1.05 -15.55 -6.10
CA GLU A 4 1.49 -15.58 -7.50
C GLU A 4 2.90 -15.03 -7.81
N GLY A 5 3.96 -15.66 -7.29
CA GLY A 5 5.35 -15.32 -7.64
C GLY A 5 5.94 -14.09 -6.95
N TYR A 6 5.26 -13.55 -5.93
CA TYR A 6 5.77 -12.49 -5.07
C TYR A 6 5.90 -12.99 -3.63
N VAL A 7 6.98 -12.56 -2.97
CA VAL A 7 7.17 -12.75 -1.52
C VAL A 7 6.79 -11.46 -0.82
N ILE A 8 5.99 -11.57 0.24
CA ILE A 8 5.63 -10.41 1.07
C ILE A 8 6.93 -9.84 1.66
N SER A 9 7.25 -8.60 1.29
CA SER A 9 8.46 -7.90 1.72
C SER A 9 8.20 -6.87 2.80
N GLY A 10 6.93 -6.49 3.00
CA GLY A 10 6.57 -5.58 4.07
C GLY A 10 5.08 -5.24 4.09
N ILE A 11 4.67 -4.58 5.18
CA ILE A 11 3.33 -4.03 5.34
C ILE A 11 3.50 -2.56 5.70
N LYS A 12 2.76 -1.69 5.02
CA LYS A 12 2.73 -0.26 5.31
C LYS A 12 1.34 0.13 5.77
N VAL A 13 1.27 0.74 6.95
CA VAL A 13 0.02 1.21 7.55
C VAL A 13 0.05 2.73 7.60
N VAL A 14 -1.04 3.35 7.16
CA VAL A 14 -1.21 4.80 7.12
C VAL A 14 -2.49 5.12 7.87
N ASN A 15 -2.40 5.97 8.89
CA ASN A 15 -3.58 6.46 9.57
C ASN A 15 -4.27 7.52 8.69
N ILE A 16 -5.59 7.38 8.54
CA ILE A 16 -6.45 8.24 7.71
C ILE A 16 -7.62 8.82 8.52
N PHE A 17 -7.60 8.72 9.86
CA PHE A 17 -8.73 9.02 10.74
C PHE A 17 -9.33 10.42 10.56
N GLU A 18 -8.48 11.42 10.33
CA GLU A 18 -8.90 12.82 10.14
C GLU A 18 -8.66 13.34 8.72
N GLU A 19 -8.28 12.46 7.80
CA GLU A 19 -7.99 12.84 6.43
C GLU A 19 -9.27 12.82 5.60
N ASN A 20 -9.49 13.86 4.80
CA ASN A 20 -10.58 13.87 3.84
C ASN A 20 -10.28 12.92 2.66
N ALA A 21 -11.31 12.50 1.94
CA ALA A 21 -11.18 11.56 0.82
C ALA A 21 -10.15 12.01 -0.24
N ALA A 22 -10.07 13.31 -0.55
CA ALA A 22 -9.11 13.83 -1.53
C ALA A 22 -7.67 13.75 -1.03
N SER A 23 -7.42 14.00 0.26
CA SER A 23 -6.12 13.81 0.88
C SER A 23 -5.71 12.33 0.88
N ILE A 24 -6.64 11.42 1.23
CA ILE A 24 -6.40 9.98 1.21
C ILE A 24 -6.03 9.50 -0.20
N GLU A 25 -6.78 9.94 -1.21
CA GLU A 25 -6.50 9.61 -2.62
C GLU A 25 -5.12 10.12 -3.04
N LYS A 26 -4.80 11.39 -2.74
CA LYS A 26 -3.50 11.98 -3.06
C LYS A 26 -2.35 11.22 -2.38
N MET A 27 -2.49 10.91 -1.09
CA MET A 27 -1.50 10.15 -0.33
C MET A 27 -1.30 8.75 -0.91
N THR A 28 -2.40 8.07 -1.27
CA THR A 28 -2.37 6.72 -1.85
C THR A 28 -1.69 6.73 -3.21
N ASN A 29 -2.04 7.68 -4.09
CA ASN A 29 -1.43 7.83 -5.42
C ASN A 29 0.05 8.14 -5.34
N GLN A 30 0.45 9.02 -4.42
CA GLN A 30 1.86 9.31 -4.20
C GLN A 30 2.61 8.07 -3.71
N MET A 31 1.99 7.30 -2.82
CA MET A 31 2.57 6.06 -2.30
C MET A 31 2.70 4.97 -3.36
N ILE A 32 1.72 4.81 -4.26
CA ILE A 32 1.80 3.93 -5.42
C ILE A 32 2.97 4.35 -6.34
N THR A 33 3.10 5.65 -6.59
CA THR A 33 4.18 6.21 -7.44
C THR A 33 5.56 5.93 -6.85
N ASP A 34 5.73 6.15 -5.54
CA ASP A 34 6.97 5.83 -4.80
C ASP A 34 7.31 4.34 -4.76
N LEU A 35 6.30 3.46 -4.81
CA LEU A 35 6.52 2.01 -4.83
C LEU A 35 6.90 1.51 -6.22
N HIS A 36 6.31 2.10 -7.26
CA HIS A 36 6.66 1.81 -8.65
C HIS A 36 8.14 2.12 -8.97
N THR A 37 8.74 3.11 -8.31
CA THR A 37 10.17 3.43 -8.47
C THR A 37 11.11 2.50 -7.68
N LYS A 38 10.58 1.67 -6.78
CA LYS A 38 11.37 0.82 -5.86
C LYS A 38 11.31 -0.68 -6.17
N GLU A 39 10.80 -1.07 -7.35
CA GLU A 39 10.57 -2.47 -7.75
C GLU A 39 9.66 -3.27 -6.78
N LYS A 40 8.96 -2.58 -5.87
CA LYS A 40 8.00 -3.17 -4.93
C LYS A 40 6.60 -3.08 -5.49
N LYS A 41 5.88 -4.19 -5.45
CA LYS A 41 4.50 -4.28 -5.91
C LYS A 41 3.55 -4.23 -4.71
N ILE A 42 2.45 -3.50 -4.83
CA ILE A 42 1.33 -3.63 -3.88
C ILE A 42 0.61 -4.93 -4.24
N LEU A 43 0.62 -5.89 -3.32
CA LEU A 43 -0.07 -7.17 -3.47
C LEU A 43 -1.51 -7.08 -3.02
N ASP A 44 -1.77 -6.26 -2.01
CA ASP A 44 -3.10 -6.06 -1.45
C ASP A 44 -3.23 -4.66 -0.84
N LEU A 45 -4.44 -4.11 -0.89
CA LEU A 45 -4.78 -2.82 -0.29
C LEU A 45 -6.09 -2.97 0.47
N GLN A 46 -6.05 -2.69 1.77
CA GLN A 46 -7.21 -2.72 2.64
C GLN A 46 -7.43 -1.36 3.27
N VAL A 47 -8.69 -0.94 3.29
CA VAL A 47 -9.12 0.29 3.96
C VAL A 47 -10.03 -0.09 5.11
N THR A 48 -9.69 0.41 6.29
CA THR A 48 -10.49 0.36 7.51
C THR A 48 -11.00 1.76 7.83
N GLY A 49 -11.81 1.92 8.88
CA GLY A 49 -12.34 3.24 9.25
C GLY A 49 -11.24 4.30 9.44
N ASP A 50 -10.12 3.90 10.04
CA ASP A 50 -9.09 4.84 10.47
C ASP A 50 -7.74 4.59 9.80
N ASN A 51 -7.58 3.50 9.04
CA ASN A 51 -6.29 3.11 8.48
C ASN A 51 -6.40 2.58 7.06
N LEU A 52 -5.40 2.93 6.25
CA LEU A 52 -5.11 2.33 4.96
C LEU A 52 -3.89 1.43 5.11
N ILE A 53 -4.05 0.16 4.73
CA ILE A 53 -3.06 -0.90 4.90
C ILE A 53 -2.65 -1.36 3.51
N LEU A 54 -1.36 -1.29 3.20
CA LEU A 54 -0.78 -1.80 1.97
C LEU A 54 0.12 -2.99 2.28
N VAL A 55 -0.14 -4.11 1.62
CA VAL A 55 0.73 -5.28 1.64
C VAL A 55 1.67 -5.18 0.44
N LEU A 56 2.96 -5.18 0.71
CA LEU A 56 4.01 -5.03 -0.30
C LEU A 56 4.68 -6.37 -0.57
N GLY A 57 4.96 -6.61 -1.84
CA GLY A 57 5.65 -7.79 -2.33
C GLY A 57 6.84 -7.42 -3.17
N GLU A 58 7.88 -8.24 -3.10
CA GLU A 58 8.98 -8.24 -4.04
C GLU A 58 8.88 -9.46 -4.94
N LYS A 59 9.23 -9.27 -6.21
CA LYS A 59 9.24 -10.37 -7.18
C LYS A 59 10.38 -11.31 -6.80
N LYS A 60 10.07 -12.60 -6.73
CA LYS A 60 11.05 -13.64 -6.42
C LYS A 60 11.97 -13.94 -7.60
#